data_AF-A0A8T9Q4E5-F1
#
_entry.id   AF-A0A8T9Q4E5-F1
#
_cell.length_a   1.000
_cell.length_b   1.000
_cell.length_c   1.000
_cell.angle_alpha   90.00
_cell.angle_beta   90.00
_cell.angle_gamma   90.00
#
_symmetry.space_group_name_H-M   'P 1'
#
loop_
_entity.id
_entity.type
_entity.pdbx_description
1 polymer ?
#
loop_
_entity_poly.entity_id
_entity_poly.type
_entity_poly.pdbx_seq_one_letter_code
_entity_poly.pdbx_strand_id
1 'polypeptide(L)'
;MDPIAESKLSRQRIEKLYKTALYSYSAPFALAGGGLLASFVSDEAERFFFAAAALSLLPLVIVGLVCTIIGLRVAFATSDYQKKDIGYANLIMGLILFALAFLGMGFAYLMTD
;
A
#
# COMPACT_ATOMS: atom_id res chain seq x y z
N MET A 1 0.94 2.57 34.62
CA MET A 1 0.95 1.40 33.71
C MET A 1 2.39 0.93 33.59
N ASP A 2 2.61 -0.37 33.43
CA ASP A 2 3.95 -0.95 33.34
C ASP A 2 4.61 -0.50 32.01
N PRO A 3 5.73 0.24 32.03
CA PRO A 3 6.34 0.82 30.83
C PRO A 3 6.76 -0.25 29.80
N ILE A 4 7.01 -1.48 30.26
CA ILE A 4 7.32 -2.62 29.39
C ILE A 4 6.08 -3.08 28.62
N ALA A 5 4.91 -3.07 29.25
CA ALA A 5 3.65 -3.46 28.62
C ALA A 5 3.21 -2.44 27.57
N GLU A 6 3.39 -1.15 27.86
CA GLU A 6 3.06 -0.04 26.96
C GLU A 6 3.94 -0.02 25.70
N SER A 7 5.23 -0.32 25.85
CA SER A 7 6.17 -0.49 24.73
C SER A 7 5.77 -1.65 23.80
N LYS A 8 5.40 -2.82 24.37
CA LYS A 8 4.96 -3.98 23.59
C LYS A 8 3.67 -3.71 22.81
N LEU A 9 2.67 -3.09 23.44
CA LEU A 9 1.41 -2.72 22.79
C LEU A 9 1.64 -1.74 21.64
N SER A 10 2.50 -0.74 21.84
CA SER A 10 2.83 0.24 20.81
C SER A 10 3.53 -0.41 19.61
N ARG A 11 4.46 -1.33 19.86
CA ARG A 11 5.15 -2.08 18.81
C ARG A 11 4.22 -2.95 17.99
N GLN A 12 3.28 -3.66 18.65
CA GLN A 12 2.25 -4.44 17.96
C GLN A 12 1.35 -3.56 17.09
N ARG A 13 0.97 -2.38 17.59
CA ARG A 13 0.16 -1.41 16.83
C ARG A 13 0.89 -0.93 15.58
N ILE A 14 2.17 -0.59 15.69
CA ILE A 14 3.01 -0.19 14.55
C ILE A 14 3.08 -1.33 13.52
N GLU A 15 3.32 -2.56 13.96
CA GLU A 15 3.38 -3.72 13.07
C GLU A 15 2.09 -3.95 12.32
N LYS A 16 0.94 -3.82 12.99
CA LYS A 16 -0.36 -3.93 12.34
C LYS A 16 -0.53 -2.87 11.26
N LEU A 17 -0.19 -1.61 11.56
CA LEU A 17 -0.27 -0.50 10.61
C LEU A 17 0.64 -0.73 9.38
N TYR A 18 1.88 -1.16 9.59
CA TYR A 18 2.80 -1.43 8.50
C TYR A 18 2.42 -2.65 7.68
N LYS A 19 1.87 -3.70 8.30
CA LYS A 19 1.32 -4.85 7.57
C LYS A 19 0.13 -4.43 6.71
N THR A 20 -0.80 -3.64 7.26
CA THR A 20 -1.92 -3.10 6.49
C THR A 20 -1.42 -2.26 5.32
N ALA A 21 -0.43 -1.39 5.54
CA ALA A 21 0.17 -0.61 4.46
C ALA A 21 0.74 -1.49 3.36
N LEU A 22 1.55 -2.49 3.73
CA LEU A 22 2.13 -3.45 2.79
C LEU A 22 1.05 -4.17 1.97
N TYR A 23 -0.02 -4.65 2.62
CA TYR A 23 -1.13 -5.30 1.93
C TYR A 23 -1.85 -4.35 0.97
N SER A 24 -2.09 -3.11 1.37
CA SER A 24 -2.68 -2.10 0.48
C SER A 24 -1.79 -1.83 -0.73
N TYR A 25 -0.47 -1.75 -0.54
CA TYR A 25 0.47 -1.57 -1.64
C TYR A 25 0.56 -2.79 -2.57
N SER A 26 0.44 -4.02 -2.04
CA SER A 26 0.55 -5.25 -2.84
C SER A 26 -0.75 -5.69 -3.52
N ALA A 27 -1.92 -5.32 -2.98
CA ALA A 27 -3.21 -5.80 -3.47
C ALA A 27 -3.51 -5.47 -4.95
N PRO A 28 -3.19 -4.27 -5.47
CA PRO A 28 -3.35 -3.97 -6.90
C PRO A 28 -2.54 -4.93 -7.80
N PHE A 29 -1.34 -5.31 -7.37
CA PHE A 29 -0.50 -6.25 -8.12
C PHE A 29 -1.06 -7.68 -8.08
N ALA A 30 -1.66 -8.09 -6.97
CA ALA A 30 -2.35 -9.37 -6.88
C ALA A 30 -3.55 -9.42 -7.85
N LEU A 31 -4.29 -8.33 -7.97
CA LEU A 31 -5.39 -8.20 -8.95
C LEU A 31 -4.86 -8.23 -10.40
N ALA A 32 -3.78 -7.52 -10.69
CA ALA A 32 -3.15 -7.53 -12.01
C ALA A 32 -2.63 -8.94 -12.38
N GLY A 33 -2.01 -9.65 -11.42
CA GLY A 33 -1.60 -11.05 -11.60
C GLY A 33 -2.79 -11.99 -11.83
N GLY A 34 -3.92 -11.77 -11.14
CA GLY A 34 -5.18 -12.46 -11.40
C GLY A 34 -5.70 -12.22 -12.81
N GLY A 35 -5.58 -10.99 -13.32
CA GLY A 35 -5.92 -10.65 -14.72
C GLY A 35 -5.06 -11.38 -15.74
N LEU A 36 -3.76 -11.48 -15.49
CA LEU A 36 -2.82 -12.28 -16.31
C LEU A 36 -3.16 -13.78 -16.34
N LEU A 37 -3.70 -14.33 -15.25
CA LEU A 37 -4.16 -15.71 -15.24
C LEU A 37 -5.52 -15.85 -15.95
N ALA A 38 -6.39 -14.85 -15.81
CA ALA A 38 -7.70 -14.82 -16.44
C ALA A 38 -7.64 -14.66 -17.96
N SER A 39 -6.59 -14.03 -18.50
CA SER A 39 -6.37 -13.90 -19.94
C SER A 39 -6.19 -15.24 -20.67
N PHE A 40 -5.77 -16.29 -19.96
CA PHE A 40 -5.73 -17.65 -20.51
C PHE A 40 -7.12 -18.30 -20.63
N VAL A 41 -8.15 -17.70 -20.02
CA VAL A 41 -9.51 -18.24 -19.93
C VAL A 41 -10.50 -17.40 -20.74
N SER A 42 -10.47 -16.06 -20.58
CA SER A 42 -11.39 -15.14 -21.25
C SER A 42 -10.88 -13.70 -21.25
N ASP A 43 -10.98 -13.03 -22.40
CA ASP A 43 -10.70 -11.60 -22.58
C ASP A 43 -11.58 -10.70 -21.69
N GLU A 44 -12.84 -11.09 -21.42
CA GLU A 44 -13.71 -10.31 -20.53
C GLU A 44 -13.23 -10.35 -19.09
N ALA A 45 -12.74 -11.51 -18.64
CA ALA A 45 -12.23 -11.67 -17.29
C ALA A 45 -10.93 -10.89 -17.11
N GLU A 46 -10.02 -10.92 -18.10
CA GLU A 46 -8.81 -10.11 -18.11
C GLU A 46 -9.12 -8.61 -17.95
N ARG A 47 -10.03 -8.08 -18.76
CA ARG A 47 -10.42 -6.66 -18.72
C ARG A 47 -10.98 -6.27 -17.35
N PHE A 48 -11.80 -7.13 -16.75
CA PHE A 48 -12.37 -6.89 -15.42
C PHE A 48 -11.28 -6.79 -14.34
N PHE A 49 -10.36 -7.76 -14.29
CA PHE A 49 -9.28 -7.76 -13.29
C PHE A 49 -8.31 -6.60 -13.50
N PHE A 50 -7.99 -6.26 -14.76
CA PHE A 50 -7.13 -5.13 -15.08
C PHE A 50 -7.77 -3.80 -14.65
N ALA A 51 -9.07 -3.61 -14.94
CA ALA A 51 -9.81 -2.44 -14.49
C ALA A 51 -9.87 -2.35 -12.96
N ALA A 52 -10.12 -3.48 -12.27
CA ALA A 52 -10.12 -3.54 -10.82
C ALA A 52 -8.75 -3.19 -10.22
N ALA A 53 -7.65 -3.68 -10.82
CA ALA A 53 -6.29 -3.34 -10.41
C ALA A 53 -6.01 -1.84 -10.57
N ALA A 54 -6.36 -1.25 -11.72
CA ALA A 54 -6.14 0.17 -12.01
C ALA A 54 -6.95 1.08 -11.08
N LEU A 55 -8.24 0.79 -10.90
CA LEU A 55 -9.15 1.59 -10.06
C LEU A 55 -8.81 1.47 -8.57
N SER A 56 -8.29 0.33 -8.12
CA SER A 56 -7.92 0.11 -6.72
C SER A 56 -6.54 0.68 -6.37
N LEU A 57 -5.67 0.93 -7.35
CA LEU A 57 -4.29 1.37 -7.13
C LEU A 57 -4.22 2.67 -6.31
N LEU A 58 -4.85 3.75 -6.77
CA LEU A 58 -4.80 5.04 -6.10
C LEU A 58 -5.39 5.01 -4.66
N PRO A 59 -6.62 4.52 -4.43
CA PRO A 59 -7.18 4.51 -3.07
C PRO A 59 -6.38 3.61 -2.13
N LEU A 60 -5.87 2.47 -2.58
CA LEU A 60 -5.08 1.58 -1.72
C LEU A 60 -3.70 2.16 -1.40
N VAL A 61 -3.05 2.84 -2.35
CA VAL A 61 -1.80 3.56 -2.07
C VAL A 61 -2.02 4.66 -1.03
N ILE A 62 -3.12 5.42 -1.12
CA ILE A 62 -3.47 6.44 -0.12
C ILE A 62 -3.67 5.80 1.26
N VAL A 63 -4.43 4.70 1.35
CA VAL A 63 -4.62 3.95 2.61
C VAL A 63 -3.28 3.49 3.17
N GLY A 64 -2.40 2.94 2.33
CA GLY A 64 -1.09 2.48 2.76
C GLY A 64 -0.21 3.62 3.28
N LEU A 65 -0.23 4.78 2.61
CA LEU A 65 0.50 5.97 3.05
C LEU A 65 -0.01 6.48 4.39
N VAL A 66 -1.33 6.56 4.58
CA VAL A 66 -1.95 6.97 5.85
C VAL A 66 -1.55 6.03 6.98
N CYS A 67 -1.66 4.71 6.77
CA CYS A 67 -1.23 3.72 7.77
C CYS A 67 0.27 3.83 8.08
N THR A 68 1.10 4.07 7.07
CA THR A 68 2.56 4.25 7.24
C THR A 68 2.88 5.50 8.05
N ILE A 69 2.25 6.64 7.75
CA ILE A 69 2.45 7.90 8.47
C ILE A 69 2.02 7.76 9.94
N ILE A 70 0.87 7.13 10.20
CA ILE A 70 0.41 6.88 11.57
C ILE A 70 1.40 5.96 12.30
N GLY A 71 1.88 4.90 11.65
CA GLY A 71 2.86 3.98 12.22
C GLY A 71 4.20 4.66 12.54
N LEU A 72 4.68 5.51 11.62
CA LEU A 72 5.89 6.31 11.82
C LEU A 72 5.73 7.26 13.01
N ARG A 73 4.61 7.98 13.12
CA ARG A 73 4.35 8.88 14.26
C ARG A 73 4.43 8.14 15.60
N VAL A 74 3.86 6.93 15.68
CA VAL A 74 3.94 6.10 16.88
C VAL A 74 5.38 5.62 17.13
N ALA A 75 6.12 5.20 16.09
CA ALA A 75 7.51 4.78 16.22
C ALA A 75 8.45 5.92 16.68
N PHE A 76 8.17 7.16 16.27
CA PHE A 76 8.85 8.35 16.77
C PHE A 76 8.54 8.61 18.25
N ALA A 77 7.29 8.50 18.65
CA ALA A 77 6.88 8.68 20.04
C ALA A 77 7.52 7.65 20.98
N THR A 78 7.72 6.40 20.52
CA THR A 78 8.31 5.32 21.34
C THR A 78 9.81 5.14 21.15
N SER A 79 10.47 5.99 20.35
CA SER A 79 11.91 5.87 20.01
C SER A 79 12.35 4.49 19.49
N ASP A 80 11.46 3.76 18.82
CA ASP A 80 11.77 2.44 18.25
C ASP A 80 12.44 2.60 16.88
N TYR A 81 13.77 2.62 16.86
CA TYR A 81 14.57 2.83 15.65
C TYR A 81 14.33 1.76 14.58
N GLN A 82 14.19 0.49 14.96
CA GLN A 82 13.93 -0.59 14.01
C GLN A 82 12.62 -0.37 13.25
N LYS A 83 11.58 0.13 13.95
CA LYS A 83 10.29 0.44 13.31
C LYS A 83 10.32 1.74 12.52
N LYS A 84 11.26 2.65 12.76
CA LYS A 84 11.44 3.83 11.89
C LYS A 84 11.98 3.41 10.52
N ASP A 85 13.00 2.56 10.47
CA ASP A 85 13.60 2.11 9.20
C ASP A 85 12.57 1.39 8.31
N ILE A 86 11.77 0.49 8.91
CA ILE A 86 10.66 -0.19 8.21
C ILE A 86 9.61 0.83 7.74
N GLY A 87 9.30 1.83 8.57
CA GLY A 87 8.36 2.89 8.21
C GLY A 87 8.84 3.73 7.02
N TYR A 88 10.13 4.06 6.96
CA TYR A 88 10.73 4.78 5.84
C TYR A 88 10.69 3.95 4.55
N ALA A 89 10.99 2.65 4.62
CA ALA A 89 10.86 1.76 3.46
C ALA A 89 9.42 1.73 2.92
N ASN A 90 8.43 1.59 3.82
CA ASN A 90 7.02 1.64 3.44
C ASN A 90 6.59 3.01 2.87
N LEU A 91 7.18 4.10 3.37
CA LEU A 91 6.88 5.45 2.90
C LEU A 91 7.42 5.66 1.48
N ILE A 92 8.69 5.29 1.24
CA ILE A 92 9.32 5.38 -0.08
C ILE A 92 8.54 4.54 -1.09
N MET A 93 8.19 3.30 -0.74
CA MET A 93 7.37 2.44 -1.59
C MET A 93 6.01 3.09 -1.90
N GLY A 94 5.31 3.61 -0.88
CA GLY A 94 4.03 4.29 -1.09
C GLY A 94 4.15 5.52 -2.01
N LEU A 95 5.21 6.32 -1.89
CA LEU A 95 5.44 7.48 -2.75
C LEU A 95 5.73 7.08 -4.20
N ILE A 96 6.53 6.04 -4.42
CA ILE A 96 6.79 5.49 -5.75
C ILE A 96 5.49 5.02 -6.39
N LEU A 97 4.69 4.24 -5.65
CA LEU A 97 3.41 3.74 -6.13
C LEU A 97 2.40 4.87 -6.39
N PHE A 98 2.42 5.92 -5.57
CA PHE A 98 1.56 7.09 -5.76
C PHE A 98 1.91 7.83 -7.05
N ALA A 99 3.21 8.06 -7.29
CA ALA A 99 3.67 8.65 -8.54
C ALA A 99 3.30 7.80 -9.75
N LEU A 100 3.48 6.47 -9.67
CA LEU A 100 3.07 5.55 -10.74
C LEU A 100 1.56 5.57 -10.99
N ALA A 101 0.75 5.59 -9.94
CA ALA A 101 -0.71 5.68 -10.06
C ALA A 101 -1.14 7.00 -10.75
N PHE A 102 -0.49 8.10 -10.39
CA PHE A 102 -0.76 9.40 -10.98
C PHE A 102 -0.34 9.47 -12.46
N LEU A 103 0.84 8.94 -12.79
CA LEU A 103 1.31 8.83 -14.17
C LEU A 103 0.37 7.93 -15.00
N GLY A 104 -0.03 6.79 -14.47
CA GLY A 104 -0.96 5.87 -15.13
C GLY A 104 -2.32 6.52 -15.42
N MET A 105 -2.85 7.28 -14.47
CA MET A 105 -4.09 8.02 -14.67
C MET A 105 -3.95 9.15 -15.71
N GLY A 106 -2.81 9.85 -15.70
CA GLY A 106 -2.49 10.87 -16.72
C GLY A 106 -2.39 10.27 -18.13
N PHE A 107 -1.72 9.12 -18.28
CA PHE A 107 -1.66 8.40 -19.55
C PHE A 107 -3.05 7.94 -20.03
N ALA A 108 -3.87 7.40 -19.12
CA ALA A 108 -5.23 6.97 -19.46
C ALA A 108 -6.08 8.16 -19.95
N TYR A 109 -5.97 9.32 -19.30
CA TYR A 109 -6.67 10.55 -19.70
C TYR A 109 -6.21 11.04 -21.09
N LEU A 110 -4.90 11.05 -21.36
CA LEU A 110 -4.36 11.46 -22.67
C LEU A 110 -4.72 10.51 -23.82
N MET A 111 -5.02 9.24 -23.55
CA MET A 111 -5.45 8.27 -24.57
C MET A 111 -6.95 8.31 -24.85
N THR A 112 -7.74 8.98 -24.01
CA THR A 112 -9.19 9.15 -24.21
C THR A 112 -9.56 10.38 -25.04
N ASP A 113 -8.61 11.28 -25.29
CA ASP A 113 -8.72 12.45 -26.18
C ASP A 113 -8.12 12.15 -27.57
#